data_AF-X1LFS2-F1
#
_entry.id   AF-X1LFS2-F1
#
_cell.length_a   1.000
_cell.length_b   1.000
_cell.length_c   1.000
_cell.angle_alpha   90.00
_cell.angle_beta   90.00
_cell.angle_gamma   90.00
#
_symmetry.space_group_name_H-M   'P 1'
#
loop_
_entity.id
_entity.type
_entity.pdbx_description
1 polymer ?
#
loop_
_entity_poly.entity_id
_entity_poly.type
_entity_poly.pdbx_seq_one_letter_code
_entity_poly.pdbx_strand_id
1 'polypeptide(L)'
;MYKMRLKKHQIHFQEQIVVPQIIREIKESYMILKEIHDLKASKKKEFLAKGLENNLARSLKYIFELLSLIYPREDIIKAYQNITTGTKKAIDYSIELLDNIVRKEIMEVFLPLIEDIPFEDKVKKGRKMLKILEKMEFSDPKKAEIS
;
A
#
# COMPACT_ATOMS: atom_id res chain seq x y z
N MET A 1 -37.64 14.07 16.89
CA MET A 1 -37.15 12.83 16.26
C MET A 1 -35.62 12.79 16.33
N TYR A 2 -35.07 12.02 17.26
CA TYR A 2 -33.61 11.87 17.46
C TYR A 2 -33.11 10.67 16.65
N LYS A 3 -32.24 10.89 15.66
CA LYS A 3 -31.35 9.84 15.11
C LYS A 3 -30.22 10.43 14.27
N MET A 4 -29.37 11.27 14.86
CA MET A 4 -28.16 11.73 14.18
C MET A 4 -27.13 12.18 15.23
N ARG A 5 -26.16 11.31 15.57
CA ARG A 5 -24.80 11.69 16.04
C ARG A 5 -23.86 10.56 16.52
N LEU A 6 -24.11 9.27 16.23
CA LEU A 6 -23.23 8.21 16.75
C LEU A 6 -22.24 7.55 15.77
N LYS A 7 -22.31 7.79 14.44
CA LYS A 7 -21.38 7.14 13.49
C LYS A 7 -20.11 7.92 13.13
N LYS A 8 -20.02 9.24 13.37
CA LYS A 8 -18.85 10.04 12.94
C LYS A 8 -17.59 9.82 13.77
N HIS A 9 -17.71 9.49 15.06
CA HIS A 9 -16.54 9.34 15.94
C HIS A 9 -15.82 7.99 15.76
N GLN A 10 -16.57 6.91 15.51
CA GLN A 10 -15.98 5.58 15.38
C GLN A 10 -15.15 5.44 14.09
N ILE A 11 -15.64 5.98 12.96
CA ILE A 11 -14.92 5.94 11.68
C ILE A 11 -13.63 6.76 11.77
N HIS A 12 -13.69 7.96 12.34
CA HIS A 12 -12.52 8.82 12.48
C HIS A 12 -11.44 8.19 13.38
N PHE A 13 -11.84 7.55 14.48
CA PHE A 13 -10.90 6.86 15.37
C PHE A 13 -10.24 5.64 14.71
N GLN A 14 -11.00 4.87 13.91
CA GLN A 14 -10.44 3.74 13.16
C GLN A 14 -9.44 4.22 12.10
N GLU A 15 -9.73 5.30 11.38
CA GLU A 15 -8.79 5.87 10.41
C GLU A 15 -7.47 6.32 11.03
N GLN A 16 -7.49 6.93 12.21
CA GLN A 16 -6.26 7.36 12.91
C GLN A 16 -5.34 6.18 13.26
N ILE A 17 -5.88 4.97 13.39
CA ILE A 17 -5.12 3.75 13.71
C ILE A 17 -4.74 3.00 12.43
N VAL A 18 -5.67 2.90 11.47
CA VAL A 18 -5.51 2.09 10.26
C VAL A 18 -4.60 2.78 9.24
N VAL A 19 -4.67 4.11 9.09
CA VAL A 19 -3.82 4.84 8.12
C VAL A 19 -2.32 4.65 8.41
N PRO A 20 -1.82 4.84 9.65
CA PRO A 20 -0.42 4.55 9.95
C PRO A 20 -0.02 3.10 9.64
N GLN A 21 -0.94 2.14 9.83
CA GLN A 21 -0.68 0.74 9.48
C GLN A 21 -0.59 0.53 7.96
N ILE A 22 -1.46 1.18 7.18
CA ILE A 22 -1.39 1.15 5.70
C ILE A 22 -0.04 1.71 5.23
N ILE A 23 0.35 2.88 5.73
CA ILE A 23 1.61 3.54 5.37
C ILE A 23 2.82 2.68 5.73
N ARG A 24 2.81 2.08 6.92
CA ARG A 24 3.85 1.13 7.34
C ARG A 24 3.92 -0.07 6.39
N GLU A 25 2.79 -0.67 6.06
CA GLU A 25 2.77 -1.86 5.21
C GLU A 25 3.21 -1.55 3.76
N ILE A 26 2.85 -0.38 3.23
CA ILE A 26 3.37 0.12 1.95
C ILE A 26 4.91 0.25 1.99
N LYS A 27 5.46 0.77 3.09
CA LYS A 27 6.91 0.87 3.30
C LYS A 27 7.57 -0.51 3.30
N GLU A 28 7.02 -1.46 4.06
CA GLU A 28 7.50 -2.85 4.09
C GLU A 28 7.48 -3.50 2.70
N SER A 29 6.40 -3.31 1.94
CA SER A 29 6.30 -3.76 0.54
C SER A 29 7.44 -3.22 -0.33
N TYR A 30 7.79 -1.94 -0.20
CA TYR A 30 8.93 -1.37 -0.94
C TYR A 30 10.29 -1.90 -0.47
N MET A 31 10.46 -2.19 0.82
CA MET A 31 11.69 -2.80 1.33
C MET A 31 11.86 -4.22 0.77
N ILE A 32 10.80 -5.03 0.76
CA ILE A 32 10.80 -6.37 0.15
C ILE A 32 11.12 -6.28 -1.34
N LEU A 33 10.51 -5.33 -2.07
CA LEU A 33 10.76 -5.13 -3.50
C LEU A 33 12.24 -4.83 -3.79
N LYS A 34 12.87 -3.97 -2.99
CA LYS A 34 14.29 -3.66 -3.09
C LYS A 34 15.14 -4.91 -2.82
N GLU A 35 14.81 -5.68 -1.80
CA GLU A 35 15.54 -6.91 -1.47
C GLU A 35 15.45 -7.95 -2.59
N ILE A 36 14.28 -8.13 -3.20
CA ILE A 36 14.11 -8.99 -4.38
C ILE A 36 15.05 -8.56 -5.51
N HIS A 37 15.11 -7.26 -5.81
CA HIS A 37 16.00 -6.72 -6.84
C HIS A 37 17.47 -7.01 -6.53
N ASP A 38 17.91 -6.75 -5.30
CA ASP A 38 19.31 -6.96 -4.89
C ASP A 38 19.69 -8.45 -4.92
N LEU A 39 18.77 -9.33 -4.55
CA LEU A 39 18.96 -10.78 -4.64
C LEU A 39 19.01 -11.28 -6.08
N LYS A 40 18.13 -10.79 -6.97
CA LYS A 40 18.12 -11.16 -8.40
C LYS A 40 19.39 -10.70 -9.12
N ALA A 41 19.98 -9.59 -8.71
CA ALA A 41 21.30 -9.17 -9.19
C ALA A 41 22.42 -10.14 -8.77
N SER A 42 22.28 -10.77 -7.59
CA SER A 42 23.20 -11.80 -7.09
C SER A 42 22.75 -13.22 -7.50
N LYS A 43 23.19 -13.70 -8.69
CA LYS A 43 22.81 -15.01 -9.27
C LYS A 43 22.85 -16.23 -8.33
N LYS A 44 23.54 -16.16 -7.17
CA LYS A 44 23.62 -17.23 -6.15
C LYS A 44 22.36 -17.38 -5.25
N LYS A 45 21.39 -16.46 -5.29
CA LYS A 45 20.29 -16.41 -4.29
C LYS A 45 18.87 -16.36 -4.89
N GLU A 46 18.70 -16.74 -6.15
CA GLU A 46 17.42 -16.65 -6.86
C GLU A 46 16.26 -17.40 -6.15
N PHE A 47 16.52 -18.54 -5.51
CA PHE A 47 15.50 -19.27 -4.75
C PHE A 47 14.95 -18.49 -3.54
N LEU A 48 15.77 -17.61 -2.94
CA LEU A 48 15.34 -16.72 -1.84
C LEU A 48 14.39 -15.63 -2.33
N ALA A 49 14.54 -15.21 -3.60
CA ALA A 49 13.66 -14.21 -4.20
C ALA A 49 12.20 -14.68 -4.28
N LYS A 50 11.96 -15.98 -4.53
CA LYS A 50 10.60 -16.54 -4.56
C LYS A 50 9.89 -16.46 -3.20
N GLY A 51 10.62 -16.65 -2.10
CA GLY A 51 10.09 -16.47 -0.75
C GLY A 51 9.67 -15.03 -0.49
N LEU A 52 10.48 -14.08 -0.94
CA LEU A 52 10.18 -12.65 -0.85
C LEU A 52 9.03 -12.21 -1.75
N GLU A 53 8.90 -12.77 -2.96
CA GLU A 53 7.75 -12.51 -3.84
C GLU A 53 6.44 -12.92 -3.16
N ASN A 54 6.42 -14.05 -2.45
CA ASN A 54 5.27 -14.45 -1.63
C ASN A 54 5.04 -13.52 -0.44
N ASN A 55 6.09 -12.97 0.19
CA ASN A 55 5.96 -11.96 1.24
C ASN A 55 5.34 -10.67 0.68
N LEU A 56 5.79 -10.22 -0.50
CA LEU A 56 5.26 -9.04 -1.17
C LEU A 56 3.78 -9.21 -1.52
N ALA A 57 3.39 -10.36 -2.06
CA ALA A 57 1.99 -10.67 -2.36
C ALA A 57 1.11 -10.66 -1.09
N ARG A 58 1.62 -11.21 0.03
CA ARG A 58 0.93 -11.14 1.34
C ARG A 58 0.81 -9.72 1.87
N SER A 59 1.87 -8.92 1.75
CA SER A 59 1.89 -7.52 2.17
C SER A 59 0.86 -6.70 1.37
N LEU A 60 0.82 -6.87 0.04
CA LEU A 60 -0.20 -6.25 -0.81
C LEU A 60 -1.62 -6.64 -0.39
N LYS A 61 -1.88 -7.94 -0.17
CA LYS A 61 -3.18 -8.39 0.32
C LYS A 61 -3.55 -7.71 1.64
N TYR A 62 -2.61 -7.60 2.56
CA TYR A 62 -2.84 -6.96 3.86
C TYR A 62 -3.14 -5.46 3.73
N ILE A 63 -2.50 -4.74 2.80
CA ILE A 63 -2.85 -3.35 2.47
C ILE A 63 -4.32 -3.25 2.03
N PHE A 64 -4.79 -4.13 1.15
CA PHE A 64 -6.21 -4.15 0.72
C PHE A 64 -7.16 -4.48 1.88
N GLU A 65 -6.79 -5.41 2.76
CA GLU A 65 -7.56 -5.71 3.97
C GLU A 65 -7.70 -4.48 4.86
N LEU A 66 -6.61 -3.74 5.10
CA LEU A 66 -6.62 -2.50 5.87
C LEU A 66 -7.44 -1.39 5.20
N LEU A 67 -7.29 -1.20 3.89
CA LEU A 67 -8.10 -0.25 3.12
C LEU A 67 -9.60 -0.57 3.24
N SER A 68 -9.97 -1.85 3.26
CA SER A 68 -11.37 -2.29 3.37
C SER A 68 -12.01 -1.98 4.73
N LEU A 69 -11.22 -1.64 5.75
CA LEU A 69 -11.70 -1.21 7.06
C LEU A 69 -12.19 0.24 7.05
N ILE A 70 -11.63 1.09 6.17
CA ILE A 70 -11.84 2.55 6.18
C ILE A 70 -12.44 3.08 4.87
N TYR A 71 -12.49 2.28 3.82
CA TYR A 71 -13.10 2.58 2.52
C TYR A 71 -14.21 1.57 2.18
N PRO A 72 -15.10 1.86 1.20
CA PRO A 72 -16.15 0.93 0.80
C PRO A 72 -15.60 -0.46 0.45
N ARG A 73 -15.95 -1.45 1.28
CA ARG A 73 -15.36 -2.80 1.24
C ARG A 73 -15.51 -3.49 -0.11
N GLU A 74 -16.67 -3.36 -0.75
CA GLU A 74 -16.95 -3.99 -2.05
C GLU A 74 -16.03 -3.44 -3.15
N ASP A 75 -15.82 -2.12 -3.18
CA ASP A 75 -14.94 -1.47 -4.15
C ASP A 75 -13.47 -1.87 -3.93
N ILE A 76 -13.02 -1.93 -2.68
CA ILE A 76 -11.65 -2.36 -2.34
C ILE A 76 -11.42 -3.82 -2.74
N ILE A 77 -12.37 -4.72 -2.47
CA ILE A 77 -12.27 -6.14 -2.86
C ILE A 77 -12.25 -6.27 -4.38
N LYS A 78 -13.11 -5.52 -5.08
CA LYS A 78 -13.16 -5.52 -6.55
C LYS A 78 -11.83 -5.04 -7.15
N ALA A 79 -11.26 -3.96 -6.62
CA ALA A 79 -9.97 -3.45 -7.06
C ALA A 79 -8.86 -4.51 -6.88
N TYR A 80 -8.81 -5.17 -5.72
CA TYR A 80 -7.86 -6.24 -5.44
C TYR A 80 -8.00 -7.42 -6.42
N GLN A 81 -9.22 -7.91 -6.63
CA GLN A 81 -9.49 -9.03 -7.56
C GLN A 81 -9.00 -8.72 -8.97
N ASN A 82 -9.31 -7.53 -9.48
CA ASN A 82 -8.88 -7.08 -10.80
C ASN A 82 -7.35 -6.94 -10.91
N ILE A 83 -6.67 -6.43 -9.87
CA ILE A 83 -5.20 -6.35 -9.83
C ILE A 83 -4.58 -7.76 -9.84
N THR A 84 -5.12 -8.68 -9.05
CA THR A 84 -4.63 -10.08 -9.02
C THR A 84 -4.94 -10.87 -10.29
N THR A 85 -5.98 -10.49 -11.04
CA THR A 85 -6.30 -11.09 -12.34
C THR A 85 -5.26 -10.72 -13.41
N GLY A 86 -4.59 -9.58 -13.26
CA GLY A 86 -3.36 -9.26 -14.00
C GLY A 86 -3.54 -8.79 -15.45
N THR A 87 -4.77 -8.66 -15.96
CA THR A 87 -4.97 -8.08 -17.29
C THR A 87 -4.81 -6.57 -17.23
N LYS A 88 -4.12 -5.97 -18.21
CA LYS A 88 -3.91 -4.51 -18.27
C LYS A 88 -5.21 -3.71 -18.06
N LYS A 89 -6.28 -4.10 -18.76
CA LYS A 89 -7.60 -3.45 -18.64
C LYS A 89 -8.18 -3.53 -17.23
N ALA A 90 -8.04 -4.67 -16.55
CA ALA A 90 -8.52 -4.83 -15.18
C ALA A 90 -7.68 -4.00 -14.19
N ILE A 91 -6.36 -3.96 -14.39
CA ILE A 91 -5.46 -3.13 -13.57
C ILE A 91 -5.78 -1.65 -13.74
N ASP A 92 -5.91 -1.17 -14.99
CA ASP A 92 -6.25 0.23 -15.28
C ASP A 92 -7.57 0.64 -14.61
N TYR A 93 -8.60 -0.22 -14.72
CA TYR A 93 -9.89 -0.01 -14.06
C TYR A 93 -9.76 0.02 -12.53
N SER A 94 -8.96 -0.87 -11.94
CA SER A 94 -8.71 -0.85 -10.49
C SER A 94 -8.02 0.40 -10.02
N ILE A 95 -7.03 0.87 -10.78
CA ILE A 95 -6.31 2.10 -10.45
C ILE A 95 -7.26 3.29 -10.49
N GLU A 96 -8.10 3.40 -11.52
CA GLU A 96 -9.12 4.45 -11.61
C GLU A 96 -10.13 4.37 -10.46
N LEU A 97 -10.60 3.18 -10.11
CA LEU A 97 -11.49 2.99 -8.97
C LEU A 97 -10.84 3.43 -7.66
N LEU A 98 -9.58 3.04 -7.42
CA LEU A 98 -8.84 3.40 -6.20
C LEU A 98 -8.55 4.90 -6.14
N ASP A 99 -8.20 5.54 -7.25
CA ASP A 99 -7.93 6.98 -7.32
C ASP A 99 -9.19 7.82 -6.98
N ASN A 100 -10.37 7.28 -7.29
CA ASN A 100 -11.65 7.93 -6.97
C ASN A 100 -12.06 7.82 -5.49
N ILE A 101 -11.60 6.79 -4.75
CA ILE A 101 -12.09 6.49 -3.39
C ILE A 101 -11.02 6.62 -2.30
N VAL A 102 -9.75 6.35 -2.61
CA VAL A 102 -8.65 6.40 -1.65
C VAL A 102 -8.11 7.82 -1.55
N ARG A 103 -7.72 8.24 -0.34
CA ARG A 103 -7.10 9.54 -0.12
C ARG A 103 -5.86 9.71 -1.00
N LYS A 104 -5.72 10.90 -1.58
CA LYS A 104 -4.61 11.23 -2.47
C LYS A 104 -3.23 10.96 -1.85
N GLU A 105 -3.05 11.25 -0.56
CA GLU A 105 -1.75 11.05 0.10
C GLU A 105 -1.37 9.56 0.19
N ILE A 106 -2.36 8.68 0.40
CA ILE A 106 -2.15 7.22 0.43
C ILE A 106 -1.95 6.71 -1.00
N MET A 107 -2.77 7.18 -1.95
CA MET A 107 -2.71 6.74 -3.34
C MET A 107 -1.38 7.12 -4.01
N GLU A 108 -0.82 8.30 -3.70
CA GLU A 108 0.48 8.75 -4.21
C GLU A 108 1.61 7.74 -3.93
N VAL A 109 1.63 7.17 -2.73
CA VAL A 109 2.65 6.20 -2.31
C VAL A 109 2.25 4.75 -2.61
N PHE A 110 0.97 4.44 -2.78
CA PHE A 110 0.50 3.09 -3.06
C PHE A 110 0.51 2.74 -4.55
N LEU A 111 0.17 3.70 -5.41
CA LEU A 111 0.02 3.52 -6.86
C LEU A 111 1.22 2.78 -7.49
N PRO A 112 2.50 3.15 -7.25
CA PRO A 112 3.62 2.47 -7.88
C PRO A 112 3.74 0.98 -7.55
N LEU A 113 3.17 0.49 -6.43
CA LEU A 113 3.17 -0.93 -6.09
C LEU A 113 2.22 -1.74 -6.99
N ILE A 114 1.08 -1.14 -7.36
CA ILE A 114 -0.02 -1.82 -8.07
C ILE A 114 -0.04 -1.54 -9.58
N GLU A 115 0.73 -0.56 -10.06
CA GLU A 115 0.90 -0.29 -11.49
C GLU A 115 1.49 -1.48 -12.26
N ASP A 116 0.97 -1.70 -13.46
CA ASP A 116 1.54 -2.64 -14.44
C ASP A 116 2.70 -1.99 -15.21
N ILE A 117 3.84 -1.89 -14.53
CA ILE A 117 5.09 -1.35 -15.08
C ILE A 117 6.23 -2.36 -14.92
N PRO A 118 7.30 -2.25 -15.74
CA PRO A 118 8.46 -3.12 -15.61
C PRO A 118 9.03 -3.14 -14.19
N PHE A 119 9.51 -4.32 -13.75
CA PHE A 119 10.03 -4.52 -12.40
C PHE A 119 11.11 -3.49 -12.02
N GLU A 120 12.04 -3.20 -12.93
CA GLU A 120 13.11 -2.20 -12.71
C GLU A 120 12.55 -0.80 -12.46
N ASP A 121 11.51 -0.40 -13.20
CA ASP A 121 10.83 0.88 -13.00
C ASP A 121 10.08 0.91 -11.67
N LYS A 122 9.45 -0.21 -11.29
CA LYS A 122 8.80 -0.37 -9.98
C LYS A 122 9.79 -0.19 -8.84
N VAL A 123 10.98 -0.80 -8.93
CA VAL A 123 12.05 -0.64 -7.93
C VAL A 123 12.57 0.80 -7.90
N LYS A 124 12.76 1.43 -9.06
CA LYS A 124 13.20 2.83 -9.16
C LYS A 124 12.20 3.80 -8.52
N LYS A 125 10.90 3.62 -8.78
CA LYS A 125 9.83 4.38 -8.12
C LYS A 125 9.80 4.08 -6.62
N GLY A 126 9.88 2.80 -6.22
CA GLY A 126 9.90 2.39 -4.81
C GLY A 126 11.02 3.02 -3.98
N ARG A 127 12.23 3.12 -4.54
CA ARG A 127 13.35 3.85 -3.90
C ARG A 127 13.05 5.34 -3.66
N LYS A 128 12.26 5.97 -4.52
CA LYS A 128 11.80 7.36 -4.30
C LYS A 128 10.73 7.40 -3.23
N MET A 129 9.77 6.48 -3.27
CA MET A 129 8.66 6.42 -2.31
C MET A 129 9.17 6.16 -0.88
N LEU A 130 10.16 5.29 -0.69
CA LEU A 130 10.79 5.08 0.62
C LEU A 130 11.30 6.38 1.25
N LYS A 131 11.94 7.26 0.47
CA LYS A 131 12.41 8.57 0.95
C LYS A 131 11.27 9.52 1.32
N ILE A 132 10.12 9.41 0.66
CA ILE A 132 8.92 10.20 0.97
C ILE A 132 8.29 9.68 2.26
N LEU A 133 8.13 8.36 2.38
CA LEU A 133 7.56 7.68 3.54
C LEU A 133 8.39 7.92 4.80
N GLU A 134 9.73 7.90 4.70
CA GLU A 134 10.63 8.28 5.80
C GLU A 134 10.34 9.72 6.27
N LYS A 135 10.18 10.67 5.34
CA LYS A 135 9.86 12.07 5.71
C LYS A 135 8.48 12.22 6.34
N MET A 136 7.49 11.46 5.88
CA MET A 136 6.14 11.45 6.45
C MET A 136 6.15 11.00 7.93
N GLU A 137 7.02 10.06 8.31
CA GLU A 137 7.19 9.60 9.69
C GLU A 137 7.79 10.65 10.63
N PHE A 138 8.58 11.61 10.11
CA PHE A 138 9.21 12.68 10.92
C PHE A 138 8.32 13.93 11.08
N SER A 139 7.24 14.05 10.31
CA SER A 139 6.28 15.14 10.40
C SER A 139 5.13 14.89 11.39
N ASP A 140 5.09 13.73 12.05
CA ASP A 140 4.10 13.39 13.07
C ASP A 140 4.60 13.86 14.46
N PRO A 141 4.04 14.95 15.04
CA PRO A 141 4.58 15.60 16.24
C PRO A 141 4.59 14.69 17.49
N LYS A 142 3.91 13.54 17.46
CA LYS A 142 3.86 12.60 18.59
C LYS A 142 5.11 11.74 18.80
N LYS A 143 6.08 11.73 17.87
CA LYS A 143 7.36 11.02 18.05
C LYS A 143 8.52 11.92 18.49
N ALA A 144 8.35 13.24 18.44
CA ALA A 144 9.39 14.19 18.86
C ALA A 144 9.51 14.33 20.40
N GLU A 145 8.57 13.77 21.18
CA GLU A 145 8.57 13.85 22.64
C GLU A 145 9.22 12.62 23.33
N ILE A 146 9.77 11.68 22.56
CA ILE A 146 10.45 10.50 23.12
C ILE A 146 11.77 10.26 22.37
N SER A 147 12.71 11.19 22.53
CA SER A 147 14.15 10.98 22.27
C SER A 147 14.96 11.87 23.21
#